data_AF-A0A956YMN3-F1
#
_entry.id   AF-A0A956YMN3-F1
#
_cell.length_a   1.000
_cell.length_b   1.000
_cell.length_c   1.000
_cell.angle_alpha   90.00
_cell.angle_beta   90.00
_cell.angle_gamma   90.00
#
_symmetry.space_group_name_H-M   'P 1'
#
loop_
_entity.id
_entity.type
_entity.pdbx_description
1 polymer ?
#
loop_
_entity_poly.entity_id
_entity_poly.type
_entity_poly.pdbx_seq_one_letter_code
_entity_poly.pdbx_strand_id
1 'polypeptide(L)'
;MYKELWRQRPLLTLPQIIILVLVGTALFVAVDLNRRAQAGQLVGVGEGDLQAQVDAESTRQVSLQVTLEYVQSQDYVAAYARDEAGYLLPGEKRVVPLVIEATPLPTAVPTATPDPIQNARPWQAWWQLLVDAPKPSP
;
A
#
# COMPACT_ATOMS: atom_id res chain seq x y z
N MET A 1 -68.27 -50.38 -44.82
CA MET A 1 -68.85 -49.10 -44.36
C MET A 1 -67.92 -48.53 -43.29
N TYR A 2 -66.92 -47.74 -43.69
CA TYR A 2 -65.88 -47.21 -42.79
C TYR A 2 -66.23 -45.77 -42.41
N LYS A 3 -66.80 -45.56 -41.23
CA LYS A 3 -66.82 -44.27 -40.55
C LYS A 3 -66.70 -44.56 -39.07
N GLU A 4 -65.68 -43.98 -38.47
CA GLU A 4 -65.49 -43.57 -37.06
C GLU A 4 -63.97 -43.33 -36.91
N LEU A 5 -63.46 -42.42 -37.76
CA LEU A 5 -62.10 -41.92 -37.73
C LEU A 5 -62.04 -40.82 -36.66
N TRP A 6 -61.21 -41.05 -35.64
CA TRP A 6 -60.57 -40.02 -34.81
C TRP A 6 -61.47 -39.10 -33.99
N ARG A 7 -62.04 -39.64 -32.91
CA ARG A 7 -62.47 -38.81 -31.77
C ARG A 7 -61.27 -38.52 -30.87
N GLN A 8 -60.44 -37.54 -31.27
CA GLN A 8 -59.41 -37.00 -30.38
C GLN A 8 -60.11 -36.31 -29.20
N ARG A 9 -60.03 -36.91 -28.01
CA ARG A 9 -60.35 -36.18 -26.78
C ARG A 9 -59.26 -35.13 -26.62
N PRO A 10 -59.59 -33.82 -26.52
CA PRO A 10 -58.56 -32.82 -26.27
C PRO A 10 -57.88 -33.16 -24.94
N LEU A 11 -56.55 -33.29 -24.96
CA LEU A 11 -55.75 -33.63 -23.77
C LEU A 11 -55.82 -32.54 -22.69
N LEU A 12 -56.33 -31.36 -23.04
CA LEU A 12 -56.48 -30.18 -22.19
C LEU A 12 -57.91 -29.67 -22.28
N THR A 13 -58.50 -29.40 -21.12
CA THR A 13 -59.82 -28.76 -21.04
C THR A 13 -59.70 -27.24 -21.22
N LEU A 14 -60.73 -26.59 -21.76
CA LEU A 14 -60.79 -25.14 -21.96
C LEU A 14 -60.39 -24.31 -20.70
N PRO A 15 -60.85 -24.64 -19.47
CA PRO A 15 -60.39 -23.95 -18.26
C PRO A 15 -58.90 -24.17 -17.97
N GLN A 16 -58.33 -25.35 -18.26
CA GLN A 16 -56.88 -25.57 -18.11
C GLN A 16 -56.06 -24.69 -19.06
N ILE A 17 -56.55 -24.46 -20.29
CA ILE A 17 -55.90 -23.57 -21.25
C ILE A 17 -55.90 -22.13 -20.74
N ILE A 18 -57.03 -21.65 -20.21
CA ILE A 18 -57.14 -20.29 -19.64
C ILE A 18 -56.16 -20.11 -18.48
N ILE A 19 -56.09 -21.08 -17.56
CA ILE A 19 -55.16 -21.03 -16.43
C ILE A 19 -53.71 -21.01 -16.93
N LEU A 20 -53.36 -21.85 -17.91
CA LEU A 20 -52.02 -21.87 -18.49
C LEU A 20 -51.63 -20.53 -19.12
N VAL A 21 -52.54 -19.90 -19.85
CA VAL A 21 -52.33 -18.58 -20.44
C VAL A 21 -52.15 -17.51 -19.35
N LEU A 22 -52.97 -17.57 -18.29
CA LEU A 22 -52.90 -16.62 -17.18
C LEU A 22 -51.56 -16.76 -16.43
N VAL A 23 -51.16 -17.99 -16.11
CA VAL A 23 -49.86 -18.29 -15.47
C VAL A 23 -48.69 -17.87 -16.37
N GLY A 24 -48.76 -18.18 -17.67
CA GLY A 24 -47.74 -17.77 -18.63
C GLY A 24 -47.61 -16.24 -18.72
N THR A 25 -48.74 -15.53 -18.72
CA THR A 25 -48.76 -14.07 -18.72
C THR A 25 -48.21 -13.49 -17.43
N ALA A 26 -48.58 -14.05 -16.28
CA ALA A 26 -48.08 -13.63 -14.98
C ALA A 26 -46.56 -13.85 -14.86
N LEU A 27 -46.05 -14.99 -15.33
CA LEU A 27 -44.61 -15.27 -15.39
C LEU A 27 -43.88 -14.29 -16.32
N PHE A 28 -44.45 -14.00 -17.49
CA PHE A 28 -43.87 -13.05 -18.43
C PHE A 28 -43.75 -11.65 -17.81
N VAL A 29 -44.82 -11.16 -17.17
CA VAL A 29 -44.83 -9.86 -16.49
C VAL A 29 -43.84 -9.85 -15.33
N ALA A 30 -43.79 -10.91 -14.51
CA ALA A 30 -42.84 -11.00 -13.40
C ALA A 30 -41.38 -10.92 -13.87
N VAL A 31 -41.04 -11.58 -14.98
CA VAL A 31 -39.69 -11.52 -15.58
C VAL A 31 -39.38 -10.12 -16.12
N ASP A 32 -40.32 -9.48 -16.80
CA ASP A 32 -40.13 -8.12 -17.35
C ASP A 32 -39.90 -7.09 -16.23
N LEU A 33 -40.72 -7.13 -15.18
CA LEU A 33 -40.57 -6.25 -14.02
C LEU A 33 -39.25 -6.48 -13.29
N ASN A 34 -38.83 -7.74 -13.11
CA ASN A 34 -37.54 -8.04 -12.47
C ASN A 34 -36.37 -7.52 -13.30
N ARG A 35 -36.41 -7.66 -14.63
CA ARG A 35 -35.37 -7.12 -15.53
C ARG A 35 -35.30 -5.59 -15.46
N ARG A 36 -36.45 -4.91 -15.46
CA ARG A 36 -36.51 -3.44 -15.32
C ARG A 36 -36.00 -2.96 -13.97
N ALA A 37 -36.35 -3.65 -12.88
CA ALA A 37 -35.87 -3.32 -11.56
C ALA A 37 -34.33 -3.45 -11.45
N GLN A 38 -33.77 -4.54 -12.00
CA GLN A 38 -32.32 -4.73 -12.04
C GLN A 38 -31.61 -3.64 -12.88
N ALA A 39 -32.15 -3.28 -14.04
CA ALA A 39 -31.60 -2.19 -14.85
C ALA A 39 -31.65 -0.84 -14.10
N GLY A 40 -32.77 -0.53 -13.44
CA GLY A 40 -32.90 0.70 -12.66
C GLY A 40 -31.94 0.76 -11.48
N GLN A 41 -31.71 -0.36 -10.80
CA GLN A 41 -30.74 -0.42 -9.69
C GLN A 41 -29.30 -0.21 -10.17
N LEU A 42 -28.91 -0.82 -11.30
CA LEU A 42 -27.57 -0.64 -11.86
C LEU A 42 -27.31 0.80 -12.31
N VAL A 43 -28.31 1.44 -12.92
CA VAL A 43 -28.22 2.86 -13.30
C VAL A 43 -28.11 3.75 -12.07
N GLY A 44 -28.94 3.54 -11.04
CA GLY A 44 -28.89 4.35 -9.82
C GLY A 44 -27.58 4.21 -9.03
N VAL A 45 -26.99 3.01 -8.97
CA VAL A 45 -25.66 2.82 -8.37
C VAL A 45 -24.58 3.52 -9.19
N GLY A 46 -24.61 3.39 -10.52
CA GLY A 46 -23.67 4.06 -11.40
C GLY A 46 -23.72 5.59 -11.31
N GLU A 47 -24.92 6.17 -11.19
CA GLU A 47 -25.10 7.61 -10.96
C GLU A 47 -24.53 8.05 -9.61
N GLY A 48 -24.77 7.28 -8.54
CA GLY A 48 -24.24 7.57 -7.21
C GLY A 48 -22.71 7.54 -7.16
N ASP A 49 -22.10 6.52 -7.76
CA ASP A 49 -20.63 6.38 -7.82
C ASP A 49 -20.00 7.51 -8.65
N LEU A 50 -20.66 7.94 -9.73
CA LEU A 50 -20.17 9.03 -10.56
C LEU A 50 -20.30 10.37 -9.85
N GLN A 51 -21.42 10.61 -9.15
CA GLN A 51 -21.61 11.82 -8.36
C GLN A 51 -20.56 11.93 -7.25
N ALA A 52 -20.27 10.83 -6.54
CA ALA A 52 -19.23 10.80 -5.51
C ALA A 52 -17.84 11.16 -6.07
N GLN A 53 -17.51 10.70 -7.29
CA GLN A 53 -16.26 11.06 -7.96
C GLN A 53 -16.22 12.55 -8.33
N VAL A 54 -17.33 13.10 -8.84
CA VAL A 54 -17.44 14.53 -9.16
C VAL A 54 -17.27 15.39 -7.90
N ASP A 55 -17.91 15.00 -6.80
CA ASP A 55 -17.80 15.72 -5.52
C ASP A 55 -16.36 15.69 -4.97
N ALA A 56 -15.68 14.54 -5.07
CA ALA A 56 -14.29 14.40 -4.66
C ALA A 56 -13.35 15.27 -5.51
N GLU A 57 -13.49 15.23 -6.84
CA GLU A 57 -12.63 16.01 -7.75
C GLU A 57 -12.92 17.51 -7.69
N SER A 58 -14.17 17.92 -7.46
CA SER A 58 -14.50 19.34 -7.25
C SER A 58 -13.87 19.88 -5.96
N THR A 59 -13.91 19.12 -4.88
CA THR A 59 -13.23 19.44 -3.62
C THR A 59 -11.72 19.57 -3.83
N ARG A 60 -11.13 18.63 -4.57
CA ARG A 60 -9.72 18.66 -4.92
C ARG A 60 -9.37 19.89 -5.75
N GLN A 61 -10.18 20.24 -6.74
CA GLN A 61 -9.97 21.41 -7.58
C GLN A 61 -9.92 22.71 -6.76
N VAL A 62 -10.84 22.87 -5.80
CA VAL A 62 -10.83 24.03 -4.89
C VAL A 62 -9.55 24.08 -4.07
N SER A 63 -9.12 22.95 -3.50
CA SER A 63 -7.87 22.89 -2.71
C SER A 63 -6.62 23.25 -3.54
N LEU A 64 -6.60 22.82 -4.81
CA LEU A 64 -5.53 23.14 -5.74
C LEU A 64 -5.55 24.61 -6.15
N GLN A 65 -6.73 25.21 -6.33
CA GLN A 65 -6.85 26.65 -6.64
C GLN A 65 -6.33 27.51 -5.49
N VAL A 66 -6.68 27.20 -4.24
CA VAL A 66 -6.16 27.91 -3.06
C VAL A 66 -4.63 27.78 -2.98
N THR A 67 -4.11 26.58 -3.22
CA THR A 67 -2.65 26.35 -3.22
C THR A 67 -1.96 27.15 -4.32
N LEU A 68 -2.53 27.17 -5.51
CA LEU A 68 -2.01 27.93 -6.65
C LEU A 68 -2.01 29.43 -6.35
N GLU A 69 -3.09 29.96 -5.78
CA GLU A 69 -3.18 31.36 -5.37
C GLU A 69 -2.10 31.71 -4.34
N TYR A 70 -1.90 30.86 -3.33
CA TYR A 70 -0.85 31.05 -2.34
C TYR A 70 0.55 31.04 -2.97
N VAL A 71 0.87 30.06 -3.81
CA VAL A 71 2.19 29.95 -4.45
C VAL A 71 2.48 31.12 -5.40
N GLN A 72 1.43 31.73 -5.98
CA GLN A 72 1.57 32.92 -6.81
C GLN A 72 1.66 34.23 -6.01
N SER A 73 1.44 34.19 -4.70
CA SER A 73 1.46 35.37 -3.84
C SER A 73 2.88 35.86 -3.55
N GLN A 74 3.01 37.15 -3.23
CA GLN A 74 4.27 37.73 -2.77
C GLN A 74 4.72 37.16 -1.42
N ASP A 75 3.77 36.72 -0.58
CA ASP A 75 4.08 36.10 0.71
C ASP A 75 4.83 34.78 0.51
N TYR A 76 4.44 33.98 -0.48
CA TYR A 76 5.18 32.78 -0.85
C TYR A 76 6.59 33.12 -1.36
N VAL A 77 6.73 34.13 -2.22
CA VAL A 77 8.05 34.59 -2.69
C VAL A 77 8.93 35.01 -1.51
N ALA A 78 8.38 35.74 -0.55
CA ALA A 78 9.08 36.21 0.63
C ALA A 78 9.47 35.07 1.60
N ALA A 79 8.63 34.05 1.74
CA ALA A 79 8.93 32.84 2.51
C ALA A 79 10.04 32.03 1.83
N TYR A 80 9.87 31.70 0.54
CA TYR A 80 10.88 30.98 -0.24
C TYR A 80 12.23 31.70 -0.24
N ALA A 81 12.22 33.03 -0.38
CA ALA A 81 13.44 33.84 -0.34
C ALA A 81 14.22 33.65 0.97
N ARG A 82 13.53 33.61 2.12
CA ARG A 82 14.18 33.45 3.43
C ARG A 82 14.55 32.02 3.74
N ASP A 83 13.63 31.09 3.52
CA ASP A 83 13.74 29.71 4.02
C ASP A 83 14.59 28.84 3.09
N GLU A 84 14.42 28.99 1.78
CA GLU A 84 15.07 28.13 0.78
C GLU A 84 16.24 28.83 0.09
N ALA A 85 16.07 30.10 -0.31
CA ALA A 85 17.10 30.84 -1.03
C ALA A 85 18.14 31.53 -0.11
N GLY A 86 17.89 31.57 1.20
CA GLY A 86 18.80 32.15 2.19
C GLY A 86 18.99 33.67 2.08
N TYR A 87 18.06 34.37 1.44
CA TYR A 87 18.03 35.83 1.38
C TYR A 87 17.59 36.42 2.72
N LEU A 88 18.08 37.63 3.00
CA LEU A 88 17.88 38.38 4.24
C LEU A 88 17.39 39.78 3.91
N LEU A 89 16.59 40.37 4.80
CA LEU A 89 16.27 41.79 4.69
C LEU A 89 17.52 42.66 4.95
N PRO A 90 17.53 43.90 4.43
CA PRO A 90 18.55 44.88 4.81
C PRO A 90 18.63 45.04 6.34
N GLY A 91 19.80 44.78 6.91
CA GLY A 91 20.06 44.89 8.36
C GLY A 91 19.99 43.58 9.15
N GLU A 92 19.47 42.50 8.58
CA GLU A 92 19.51 41.17 9.19
C GLU A 92 20.91 40.53 9.07
N LYS A 93 21.29 39.71 10.06
CA LYS A 93 22.57 38.99 10.09
C LYS A 93 22.32 37.49 10.20
N ARG A 94 22.88 36.71 9.26
CA ARG A 94 22.87 35.25 9.33
C ARG A 94 23.86 34.76 10.39
N VAL A 95 23.36 34.03 11.39
CA VAL A 95 24.20 33.37 12.39
C VAL A 95 24.30 31.89 12.03
N VAL A 96 25.51 31.43 11.70
CA VAL A 96 25.79 30.00 11.48
C VAL A 96 26.54 29.49 12.72
N PRO A 97 25.98 28.55 13.49
CA PRO A 97 26.70 27.95 14.60
C PRO A 97 27.92 27.18 14.07
N LEU A 98 29.12 27.57 14.49
CA LEU A 98 30.30 26.72 14.31
C LEU A 98 30.32 25.69 15.44
N VAL A 99 30.25 24.41 15.07
CA VAL A 99 30.59 23.33 15.99
C VAL A 99 32.11 23.31 16.08
N ILE A 100 32.64 23.73 17.23
CA ILE A 100 34.07 23.59 17.52
C ILE A 100 34.26 22.15 17.96
N GLU A 101 34.81 21.30 17.07
CA GLU A 101 35.26 19.98 17.47
C GLU A 101 36.35 20.14 18.54
N ALA A 102 36.15 19.52 19.71
CA ALA A 102 37.15 19.50 20.75
C ALA A 102 38.42 18.80 20.23
N THR A 103 39.59 19.34 20.54
CA THR A 103 40.88 18.70 20.23
C THR A 103 40.84 17.25 20.70
N PRO A 104 41.04 16.25 19.82
CA PRO A 104 40.97 14.85 20.22
C PRO A 104 42.02 14.58 21.29
N LEU A 105 41.61 13.98 22.42
CA LEU A 105 42.55 13.56 23.46
C LEU A 105 43.49 12.49 22.88
N PRO A 106 44.76 12.45 23.30
CA PRO A 106 45.70 11.41 22.88
C PRO A 106 45.11 10.03 23.19
N THR A 107 44.97 9.19 22.17
CA THR A 107 44.58 7.80 22.36
C THR A 107 45.68 7.07 23.13
N ALA A 108 45.33 6.43 24.26
CA ALA A 108 46.29 5.65 25.02
C ALA A 108 46.88 4.54 24.16
N VAL A 109 48.21 4.47 24.07
CA VAL A 109 48.90 3.41 23.35
C VAL A 109 48.71 2.10 24.12
N PRO A 110 48.17 1.03 23.51
CA PRO A 110 48.01 -0.24 24.19
C PRO A 110 49.38 -0.82 24.57
N THR A 111 49.50 -1.30 25.80
CA THR A 111 50.69 -2.02 26.27
C THR A 111 50.91 -3.26 25.41
N ALA A 112 52.12 -3.41 24.87
CA ALA A 112 52.48 -4.57 24.06
C ALA A 112 52.26 -5.87 24.85
N THR A 113 51.52 -6.81 24.27
CA THR A 113 51.37 -8.16 24.83
C THR A 113 52.75 -8.84 24.84
N PRO A 114 53.20 -9.43 25.97
CA PRO A 114 54.48 -10.11 26.04
C PRO A 114 54.57 -11.24 25.00
N ASP A 115 55.69 -11.30 24.29
CA ASP A 115 55.92 -12.34 23.27
C ASP A 115 56.06 -13.72 23.95
N PRO A 116 55.19 -14.69 23.64
CA PRO A 116 55.26 -16.03 24.23
C PRO A 116 56.58 -16.76 23.93
N ILE A 117 57.33 -16.34 22.90
CA ILE A 117 58.65 -16.91 22.57
C ILE A 117 59.66 -16.67 23.70
N GLN A 118 59.54 -15.57 24.45
CA GLN A 118 60.48 -15.28 25.54
C GLN A 118 60.44 -16.32 26.67
N ASN A 119 59.31 -17.02 26.83
CA ASN A 119 59.13 -18.06 27.84
C ASN A 119 59.09 -19.47 27.24
N ALA A 120 59.30 -19.62 25.93
CA ALA A 120 59.24 -20.91 25.25
C ALA A 120 60.47 -21.76 25.59
N ARG A 121 60.25 -23.00 26.01
CA ARG A 121 61.30 -24.00 26.22
C ARG A 121 61.21 -25.06 25.12
N PRO A 122 62.01 -24.99 24.05
CA PRO A 122 61.84 -25.83 22.86
C PRO A 122 61.82 -27.33 23.16
N TRP A 123 62.63 -27.78 24.13
CA TRP A 123 62.67 -29.18 24.55
C TRP A 123 61.32 -29.71 25.04
N GLN A 124 60.44 -28.87 25.59
CA GLN A 124 59.10 -29.28 26.03
C GLN A 124 58.21 -29.63 24.84
N ALA A 125 58.34 -28.90 23.73
CA ALA A 125 57.62 -29.20 22.49
C ALA A 125 58.15 -30.49 21.86
N TRP A 126 59.48 -30.68 21.83
CA TRP A 126 60.09 -31.93 21.37
C TRP A 126 59.68 -33.13 22.23
N TRP A 127 59.58 -32.97 23.55
CA TRP A 127 59.14 -34.03 24.45
C TRP A 127 57.71 -34.50 24.14
N GLN A 128 56.78 -33.57 23.93
CA GLN A 128 55.39 -33.90 23.56
C GLN A 128 55.29 -34.62 22.20
N LEU A 129 56.20 -34.33 21.27
CA LEU A 129 56.19 -34.95 19.94
C LEU A 129 56.83 -36.33 19.93
N LEU A 130 57.85 -36.55 20.76
CA LEU A 130 58.68 -37.75 20.74
C LEU A 130 58.28 -38.77 21.82
N VAL A 131 57.50 -38.37 22.82
CA VAL A 131 57.19 -39.18 23.99
C VAL A 131 55.71 -39.08 24.35
N ASP A 132 55.01 -40.21 24.35
CA ASP A 132 53.59 -40.33 24.73
C ASP A 132 53.40 -40.41 26.26
N ALA A 133 54.20 -39.64 27.01
CA ALA A 133 54.22 -39.62 28.47
C ALA A 133 54.08 -38.18 28.99
N PRO A 134 53.41 -37.96 30.14
CA PRO A 134 53.24 -36.63 30.71
C PRO A 134 54.59 -35.97 30.96
N LYS A 135 54.66 -34.65 30.74
CA LYS A 135 55.89 -33.86 30.92
C LYS A 135 56.45 -34.09 32.34
N PRO A 136 57.77 -34.33 32.50
CA PRO A 136 58.37 -34.34 33.82
C PRO A 136 58.27 -32.93 34.42
N SER A 137 57.82 -32.84 35.66
CA SER A 137 57.87 -31.60 36.45
C SER A 137 59.31 -31.16 36.65
N PRO A 138 59.62 -29.86 36.71
CA PRO A 138 60.86 -29.41 37.33
C PRO A 138 60.90 -29.78 38.82
#